data_AF-A0A158NPY3-F1
#
_entry.id   AF-A0A158NPY3-F1
#
_cell.length_a   1.000
_cell.length_b   1.000
_cell.length_c   1.000
_cell.angle_alpha   90.00
_cell.angle_beta   90.00
_cell.angle_gamma   90.00
#
_symmetry.space_group_name_H-M   'P 1'
#
loop_
_entity.id
_entity.type
_entity.pdbx_description
1 polymer ?
#
loop_
_entity_poly.entity_id
_entity_poly.type
_entity_poly.pdbx_seq_one_letter_code
_entity_poly.pdbx_strand_id
1 'polypeptide(L)'
;MESSEEPTSLQSICHLHASELFPKHTNFECEDETLTIPFTPLSGESIVALGRTTDGVLALSNYRLYLQLSQTCYNIPLGLIEQLEVKEIFYLHIGCKDARSLSCAFTTNEHCLEWFKRLHKVTYSRKSIEDIFAFAYYAWSVEEGKDYPRLGKDNSSYITTFNSEVERLKFNLHGTWRVSQINKDYRMCPSYPPQLLVPACISDETLEFVAKFRSSRRIPAVIWRHVNNGAVIARSSQPEVGWLGWRSSEDEVLLKALADACSYDKGESTIVDSPITYSDTGDDASSAAKVREF
;
A
#
# COMPACT_ATOMS: atom_id res chain seq x y z
N MET A 1 -48.68 8.40 18.77
CA MET A 1 -47.78 7.34 18.28
C MET A 1 -46.42 7.96 18.19
N GLU A 2 -45.60 7.66 19.18
CA GLU A 2 -44.26 8.22 19.39
C GLU A 2 -43.35 7.92 18.20
N SER A 3 -42.65 8.95 17.74
CA SER A 3 -41.51 8.84 16.86
C SER A 3 -40.35 8.22 17.64
N SER A 4 -39.99 6.98 17.28
CA SER A 4 -38.77 6.34 17.76
C SER A 4 -37.56 7.05 17.16
N GLU A 5 -36.98 7.99 17.90
CA GLU A 5 -35.64 8.51 17.62
C GLU A 5 -34.62 7.37 17.82
N GLU A 6 -33.93 7.01 16.73
CA GLU A 6 -32.72 6.19 16.83
C GLU A 6 -31.67 6.97 17.64
N PRO A 7 -30.97 6.34 18.61
CA PRO A 7 -30.01 7.05 19.42
C PRO A 7 -28.82 7.48 18.55
N THR A 8 -28.58 8.78 18.48
CA THR A 8 -27.41 9.45 17.90
C THR A 8 -26.14 9.13 18.69
N SER A 9 -25.66 7.89 18.66
CA SER A 9 -24.38 7.50 19.28
C SER A 9 -23.17 8.04 18.51
N LEU A 10 -23.35 8.46 17.25
CA LEU A 10 -22.28 9.02 16.42
C LEU A 10 -21.87 10.46 16.82
N GLN A 11 -22.76 11.25 17.43
CA GLN A 11 -22.42 12.60 17.88
C GLN A 11 -21.51 12.62 19.11
N SER A 12 -21.48 11.55 19.92
CA SER A 12 -20.60 11.46 21.09
C SER A 12 -19.13 11.20 20.75
N ILE A 13 -18.82 10.76 19.53
CA ILE A 13 -17.43 10.52 19.07
C ILE A 13 -16.78 11.82 18.54
N CYS A 14 -17.56 12.86 18.29
CA CYS A 14 -17.11 14.11 17.66
C CYS A 14 -16.22 15.01 18.55
N HIS A 15 -15.94 14.59 19.79
CA HIS A 15 -15.18 15.39 20.76
C HIS A 15 -14.07 14.62 21.48
N LEU A 16 -13.68 13.43 21.00
CA LEU A 16 -12.56 12.70 21.61
C LEU A 16 -11.25 13.41 21.27
N HIS A 17 -10.54 13.88 22.29
CA HIS A 17 -9.22 14.50 22.14
C HIS A 17 -8.18 13.45 21.74
N ALA A 18 -7.16 13.85 20.99
CA ALA A 18 -6.05 12.96 20.62
C ALA A 18 -5.34 12.42 21.88
N SER A 19 -5.31 13.18 22.97
CA SER A 19 -4.79 12.75 24.26
C SER A 19 -5.63 11.66 24.94
N GLU A 20 -6.92 11.57 24.66
CA GLU A 20 -7.81 10.53 25.19
C GLU A 20 -7.67 9.23 24.39
N LEU A 21 -7.53 9.34 23.07
CA LEU A 21 -7.36 8.20 22.17
C LEU A 21 -5.93 7.62 22.20
N PHE A 22 -4.93 8.51 22.25
CA PHE A 22 -3.51 8.17 22.13
C PHE A 22 -2.71 8.94 23.19
N PRO A 23 -2.84 8.57 24.48
CA PRO A 23 -2.16 9.27 25.57
C PRO A 23 -0.63 9.21 25.38
N LYS A 24 0.03 10.36 25.46
CA LYS A 24 1.50 10.44 25.47
C LYS A 24 2.00 10.02 26.85
N HIS A 25 2.89 9.03 26.90
CA HIS A 25 3.57 8.69 28.14
C HIS A 25 4.57 9.81 28.48
N THR A 26 4.36 10.46 29.63
CA THR A 26 5.24 11.55 30.10
C THR A 26 6.53 11.04 30.72
N ASN A 27 6.51 9.79 31.21
CA ASN A 27 7.66 9.14 31.83
C ASN A 27 8.31 8.23 30.81
N PHE A 28 9.63 8.32 30.70
CA PHE A 28 10.46 7.44 29.88
C PHE A 28 11.61 6.91 30.73
N GLU A 29 12.11 5.73 30.38
CA GLU A 29 13.26 5.12 31.05
C GLU A 29 14.54 5.83 30.60
N CYS A 30 15.32 6.38 31.53
CA CYS A 30 16.60 7.01 31.21
C CYS A 30 17.71 6.30 31.98
N GLU A 31 18.66 5.68 31.27
CA GLU A 31 19.78 4.99 31.90
C GLU A 31 20.82 5.97 32.49
N ASP A 32 20.82 7.22 32.03
CA ASP A 32 21.76 8.26 32.45
C ASP A 32 21.08 9.64 32.37
N GLU A 33 20.92 10.30 33.52
CA GLU A 33 20.25 11.61 33.64
C GLU A 33 20.93 12.74 32.84
N THR A 34 22.19 12.54 32.41
CA THR A 34 22.90 13.50 31.55
C THR A 34 22.46 13.43 30.08
N LEU A 35 21.72 12.38 29.69
CA LEU A 35 21.25 12.21 28.32
C LEU A 35 20.09 13.18 28.01
N THR A 36 20.20 13.83 26.86
CA THR A 36 19.14 14.65 26.28
C THR A 36 18.53 13.95 25.07
N ILE A 37 17.25 14.21 24.82
CA ILE A 37 16.56 13.68 23.64
C ILE A 37 17.26 14.21 22.37
N PRO A 38 17.79 13.34 21.49
CA PRO A 38 18.65 13.76 20.39
C PRO A 38 17.88 14.15 19.11
N PHE A 39 16.56 14.21 19.17
CA PHE A 39 15.70 14.56 18.04
C PHE A 39 14.45 15.28 18.52
N THR A 40 13.79 16.03 17.62
CA THR A 40 12.47 16.59 17.87
C THR A 40 11.40 15.53 17.62
N PRO A 41 10.55 15.19 18.61
CA PRO A 41 9.45 14.24 18.41
C PRO A 41 8.41 14.77 17.41
N LEU A 42 7.86 13.87 16.61
CA LEU A 42 6.69 14.11 15.76
C LEU A 42 5.43 14.30 16.61
N SER A 43 4.35 14.79 16.00
CA SER A 43 3.03 14.82 16.65
C SER A 43 2.60 13.42 17.07
N GLY A 44 2.22 13.26 18.34
CA GLY A 44 1.90 11.96 18.94
C GLY A 44 3.10 11.05 19.24
N GLU A 45 4.33 11.45 18.88
CA GLU A 45 5.54 10.71 19.25
C GLU A 45 5.92 11.01 20.70
N SER A 46 6.17 9.95 21.46
CA SER A 46 6.66 10.02 22.84
C SER A 46 7.89 9.17 23.02
N ILE A 47 8.84 9.66 23.81
CA ILE A 47 10.04 8.90 24.17
C ILE A 47 9.65 7.77 25.12
N VAL A 48 10.29 6.62 24.92
CA VAL A 48 10.09 5.39 25.70
C VAL A 48 11.34 5.10 26.52
N ALA A 49 12.52 5.17 25.89
CA ALA A 49 13.78 4.93 26.58
C ALA A 49 14.95 5.74 25.99
N LEU A 50 15.90 6.13 26.84
CA LEU A 50 17.20 6.73 26.47
C LEU A 50 18.34 5.92 27.10
N GLY A 51 19.42 5.70 26.35
CA GLY A 51 20.58 4.95 26.83
C GLY A 51 21.83 5.18 26.01
N ARG A 52 22.92 4.50 26.39
CA ARG A 52 24.23 4.63 25.75
C ARG A 52 24.67 3.35 25.08
N THR A 53 25.34 3.51 23.94
CA THR A 53 26.21 2.48 23.37
C THR A 53 27.64 2.77 23.82
N THR A 54 28.56 1.83 23.55
CA THR A 54 30.00 2.02 23.78
C THR A 54 30.53 3.26 23.06
N ASP A 55 29.96 3.62 21.92
CA ASP A 55 30.42 4.64 20.99
C ASP A 55 29.37 5.72 20.67
N GLY A 56 28.32 5.86 21.49
CA GLY A 56 27.23 6.78 21.20
C GLY A 56 25.98 6.63 22.06
N VAL A 57 24.81 6.91 21.48
CA VAL A 57 23.54 7.09 22.19
C VAL A 57 22.40 6.40 21.44
N LEU A 58 21.50 5.79 22.18
CA LEU A 58 20.24 5.24 21.70
C LEU A 58 19.07 6.02 22.30
N ALA A 59 18.05 6.27 21.48
CA ALA A 59 16.80 6.82 21.94
C ALA A 59 15.63 6.11 21.25
N LEU A 60 14.77 5.48 22.03
CA LEU A 60 13.59 4.76 21.57
C LEU A 60 12.35 5.63 21.80
N SER A 61 11.54 5.80 20.78
CA SER A 61 10.18 6.33 20.88
C SER A 61 9.14 5.25 20.56
N ASN A 62 7.86 5.60 20.67
CA ASN A 62 6.75 4.78 20.17
C ASN A 62 6.69 4.69 18.63
N TYR A 63 7.58 5.38 17.90
CA TYR A 63 7.62 5.39 16.43
C TYR A 63 8.95 4.92 15.83
N ARG A 64 10.09 5.29 16.41
CA ARG A 64 11.43 5.03 15.86
C ARG A 64 12.44 4.71 16.94
N LEU A 65 13.49 4.00 16.52
CA LEU A 65 14.77 3.94 17.19
C LEU A 65 15.70 4.99 16.55
N TYR A 66 16.18 5.91 17.36
CA TYR A 66 17.33 6.74 17.03
C TYR A 66 18.60 6.06 17.54
N LEU A 67 19.58 5.93 16.67
CA LEU A 67 20.88 5.37 16.99
C LEU A 67 21.96 6.31 16.49
N GLN A 68 22.80 6.80 17.39
CA GLN A 68 24.01 7.54 17.06
C GLN A 68 25.22 6.65 17.32
N LEU A 69 26.00 6.40 16.28
CA LEU A 69 27.26 5.67 16.34
C LEU A 69 28.38 6.62 15.92
N SER A 70 29.28 6.95 16.84
CA SER A 70 30.31 7.97 16.64
C SER A 70 29.70 9.31 16.19
N GLN A 71 29.87 9.70 14.92
CA GLN A 71 29.32 10.93 14.35
C GLN A 71 28.11 10.72 13.42
N THR A 72 27.72 9.47 13.19
CA THR A 72 26.63 9.14 12.26
C THR A 72 25.36 8.86 13.03
N CYS A 73 24.26 9.47 12.58
CA CYS A 73 22.95 9.32 13.22
C CYS A 73 21.97 8.60 12.29
N TYR A 74 21.25 7.62 12.85
CA TYR A 74 20.28 6.81 12.15
C TYR A 74 18.92 6.97 12.83
N ASN A 75 17.89 7.29 12.04
CA ASN A 75 16.50 7.29 12.47
C ASN A 75 15.80 6.10 11.81
N ILE A 76 15.44 5.10 12.61
CA ILE A 76 14.92 3.83 12.14
C ILE A 76 13.47 3.70 12.65
N PRO A 77 12.46 3.97 11.81
CA PRO A 77 11.07 3.63 12.14
C PRO A 77 10.94 2.18 12.61
N LEU A 78 10.22 1.95 13.69
CA LEU A 78 10.08 0.60 14.27
C LEU A 78 9.45 -0.39 13.31
N GLY A 79 8.59 0.08 12.40
CA GLY A 79 7.99 -0.76 11.34
C GLY A 79 8.98 -1.25 10.27
N LEU A 80 10.18 -0.64 10.19
CA LEU A 80 11.26 -1.07 9.30
C LEU A 80 12.17 -2.12 9.93
N ILE A 81 12.18 -2.26 11.25
CA ILE A 81 12.97 -3.30 11.91
C ILE A 81 12.34 -4.66 11.58
N GLU A 82 13.14 -5.54 11.00
CA GLU A 82 12.74 -6.89 10.58
C GLU A 82 13.32 -7.95 11.51
N GLN A 83 14.58 -7.77 11.91
CA GLN A 83 15.32 -8.75 12.68
C GLN A 83 16.14 -8.06 13.77
N LEU A 84 16.15 -8.66 14.96
CA LEU A 84 16.97 -8.25 16.09
C LEU A 84 17.76 -9.47 16.57
N GLU A 85 19.06 -9.33 16.74
CA GLU A 85 19.93 -10.39 17.24
C GLU A 85 20.96 -9.85 18.22
N VAL A 86 21.24 -10.62 19.28
CA VAL A 86 22.39 -10.36 20.15
C VAL A 86 23.54 -11.26 19.70
N LYS A 87 24.67 -10.66 19.35
CA LYS A 87 25.91 -11.35 18.96
C LYS A 87 27.02 -11.05 19.96
N GLU A 88 27.84 -12.07 20.24
CA GLU A 88 28.98 -11.98 21.15
C GLU A 88 28.65 -11.28 22.48
N ILE A 89 27.42 -11.51 22.99
CA ILE A 89 26.81 -10.98 24.24
C ILE A 89 26.76 -9.44 24.42
N PHE A 90 27.50 -8.66 23.64
CA PHE A 90 27.58 -7.20 23.77
C PHE A 90 27.10 -6.44 22.53
N TYR A 91 26.85 -7.13 21.41
CA TYR A 91 26.44 -6.48 20.16
C TYR A 91 24.98 -6.73 19.86
N LEU A 92 24.24 -5.64 19.67
CA LEU A 92 22.88 -5.69 19.15
C LEU A 92 22.90 -5.43 17.65
N HIS A 93 22.54 -6.44 16.88
CA HIS A 93 22.36 -6.36 15.43
C HIS A 93 20.90 -6.09 15.09
N ILE A 94 20.69 -5.12 14.20
CA ILE A 94 19.38 -4.62 13.78
C ILE A 94 19.31 -4.73 12.25
N GLY A 95 18.56 -5.71 11.75
CA GLY A 95 18.25 -5.88 10.33
C GLY A 95 16.96 -5.14 9.97
N CYS A 96 16.99 -4.38 8.88
CA CYS A 96 15.86 -3.57 8.42
C CYS A 96 15.34 -4.02 7.04
N LYS A 97 14.04 -3.81 6.80
CA LYS A 97 13.35 -4.13 5.53
C LYS A 97 13.85 -3.35 4.32
N ASP A 98 14.61 -2.28 4.55
CA ASP A 98 15.25 -1.48 3.51
C ASP A 98 16.69 -1.94 3.20
N ALA A 99 16.99 -3.20 3.52
CA ALA A 99 18.27 -3.87 3.31
C ALA A 99 19.46 -3.25 4.07
N ARG A 100 19.20 -2.39 5.07
CA ARG A 100 20.23 -1.90 5.99
C ARG A 100 20.39 -2.84 7.18
N SER A 101 21.63 -3.06 7.58
CA SER A 101 21.98 -3.79 8.79
C SER A 101 22.88 -2.91 9.66
N LEU A 102 22.43 -2.62 10.87
CA LEU A 102 23.18 -1.83 11.85
C LEU A 102 23.63 -2.73 13.00
N SER A 103 24.75 -2.40 13.61
CA SER A 103 25.21 -3.05 14.83
C SER A 103 25.69 -1.99 15.81
N CYS A 104 25.32 -2.12 17.07
CA CYS A 104 25.83 -1.28 18.14
C CYS A 104 26.35 -2.15 19.29
N ALA A 105 27.41 -1.68 19.95
CA ALA A 105 28.02 -2.36 21.08
C ALA A 105 27.57 -1.72 22.40
N PHE A 106 27.44 -2.53 23.44
CA PHE A 106 27.16 -2.08 24.80
C PHE A 106 28.35 -2.37 25.73
N THR A 107 28.46 -1.60 26.80
CA THR A 107 29.52 -1.75 27.81
C THR A 107 29.36 -3.02 28.64
N THR A 108 28.12 -3.49 28.84
CA THR A 108 27.82 -4.73 29.56
C THR A 108 26.79 -5.59 28.83
N ASN A 109 26.76 -6.88 29.14
CA ASN A 109 25.82 -7.81 28.53
C ASN A 109 24.37 -7.50 28.97
N GLU A 110 24.21 -6.97 30.20
CA GLU A 110 22.92 -6.68 30.80
C GLU A 110 22.25 -5.53 30.05
N HIS A 111 23.00 -4.47 29.72
CA HIS A 111 22.49 -3.38 28.88
C HIS A 111 22.11 -3.85 27.47
N CYS A 112 22.94 -4.68 26.83
CA CYS A 112 22.63 -5.23 25.51
C CYS A 112 21.34 -6.04 25.52
N LEU A 113 21.18 -6.93 26.50
CA LEU A 113 19.99 -7.76 26.65
C LEU A 113 18.74 -6.95 26.99
N GLU A 114 18.88 -5.89 27.79
CA GLU A 114 17.76 -5.02 28.14
C GLU A 114 17.26 -4.24 26.91
N TRP A 115 18.17 -3.64 26.14
CA TRP A 115 17.82 -2.97 24.88
C TRP A 115 17.23 -3.93 23.84
N PHE A 116 17.77 -5.15 23.74
CA PHE A 116 17.17 -6.20 22.93
C PHE A 116 15.73 -6.48 23.35
N LYS A 117 15.45 -6.68 24.64
CA LYS A 117 14.09 -6.94 25.16
C LYS A 117 13.15 -5.76 24.89
N ARG A 118 13.60 -4.53 25.12
CA ARG A 118 12.82 -3.30 24.85
C ARG A 118 12.41 -3.22 23.38
N LEU A 119 13.38 -3.38 22.48
CA LEU A 119 13.14 -3.33 21.04
C LEU A 119 12.25 -4.48 20.59
N HIS A 120 12.54 -5.70 21.02
CA HIS A 120 11.74 -6.87 20.69
C HIS A 120 10.28 -6.71 21.14
N LYS A 121 10.02 -6.07 22.28
CA LYS A 121 8.66 -5.77 22.77
C LYS A 121 7.91 -4.82 21.84
N VAL A 122 8.57 -3.77 21.34
CA VAL A 122 7.91 -2.73 20.49
C VAL A 122 7.86 -3.09 19.01
N THR A 123 8.72 -4.01 18.55
CA THR A 123 8.69 -4.53 17.18
C THR A 123 7.82 -5.78 17.03
N TYR A 124 7.34 -6.35 18.14
CA TYR A 124 6.40 -7.48 18.10
C TYR A 124 5.11 -7.11 17.37
N SER A 125 4.45 -8.11 16.78
CA SER A 125 3.20 -7.90 16.04
C SER A 125 2.16 -7.23 16.94
N ARG A 126 1.66 -6.09 16.49
CA ARG A 126 0.56 -5.38 17.13
C ARG A 126 -0.71 -6.22 17.07
N LYS A 127 -1.59 -6.06 18.07
CA LYS A 127 -2.86 -6.79 18.15
C LYS A 127 -3.95 -6.09 17.36
N SER A 128 -3.93 -4.76 17.36
CA SER A 128 -4.91 -3.91 16.68
C SER A 128 -4.25 -3.06 15.61
N ILE A 129 -5.03 -2.66 14.60
CA ILE A 129 -4.54 -1.74 13.56
C ILE A 129 -4.36 -0.33 14.12
N GLU A 130 -5.18 0.04 15.09
CA GLU A 130 -5.19 1.31 15.81
C GLU A 130 -3.90 1.52 16.62
N ASP A 131 -3.18 0.44 16.96
CA ASP A 131 -1.88 0.49 17.64
C ASP A 131 -0.75 0.99 16.71
N ILE A 132 -1.01 1.15 15.42
CA ILE A 132 -0.04 1.68 14.45
C ILE A 132 0.08 3.19 14.65
N PHE A 133 1.32 3.68 14.70
CA PHE A 133 1.64 5.08 14.94
C PHE A 133 0.93 6.07 14.00
N ALA A 134 0.54 5.65 12.79
CA ALA A 134 -0.18 6.47 11.83
C ALA A 134 -1.46 7.11 12.42
N PHE A 135 -2.21 6.38 13.26
CA PHE A 135 -3.44 6.90 13.87
C PHE A 135 -3.15 7.96 14.93
N ALA A 136 -2.20 7.69 15.82
CA ALA A 136 -1.73 8.66 16.82
C ALA A 136 -1.17 9.92 16.15
N TYR A 137 -0.34 9.75 15.12
CA TYR A 137 0.23 10.87 14.37
C TYR A 137 -0.85 11.74 13.74
N TYR A 138 -1.85 11.14 13.09
CA TYR A 138 -2.95 11.89 12.49
C TYR A 138 -3.75 12.66 13.54
N ALA A 139 -4.22 12.00 14.61
CA ALA A 139 -5.03 12.63 15.65
C ALA A 139 -4.30 13.83 16.29
N TRP A 140 -3.04 13.63 16.68
CA TRP A 140 -2.24 14.69 17.29
C TRP A 140 -1.87 15.82 16.31
N SER A 141 -1.61 15.52 15.03
CA SER A 141 -1.28 16.55 14.05
C SER A 141 -2.45 17.49 13.81
N VAL A 142 -3.68 16.96 13.78
CA VAL A 142 -4.92 17.73 13.64
C VAL A 142 -5.12 18.64 14.86
N GLU A 143 -4.98 18.10 16.08
CA GLU A 143 -5.17 18.88 17.31
C GLU A 143 -4.08 19.95 17.53
N GLU A 144 -2.83 19.64 17.19
CA GLU A 144 -1.71 20.60 17.28
C GLU A 144 -1.76 21.68 16.18
N GLY A 145 -2.74 21.64 15.27
CA GLY A 145 -2.87 22.60 14.16
C GLY A 145 -1.74 22.52 13.14
N LYS A 146 -0.96 21.42 13.12
CA LYS A 146 0.09 21.16 12.13
C LYS A 146 -0.58 20.60 10.89
N ASP A 147 -1.23 21.49 10.16
CA ASP A 147 -2.01 21.12 8.98
C ASP A 147 -1.08 20.65 7.85
N TYR A 148 -0.98 19.33 7.67
CA TYR A 148 -0.42 18.75 6.46
C TYR A 148 -1.56 18.59 5.46
N PRO A 149 -1.65 19.43 4.40
CA PRO A 149 -2.79 19.46 3.47
C PRO A 149 -3.00 18.16 2.66
N ARG A 150 -2.19 17.11 2.89
CA ARG A 150 -2.25 15.82 2.18
C ARG A 150 -2.52 14.61 3.07
N LEU A 151 -2.46 14.73 4.41
CA LEU A 151 -2.79 13.60 5.28
C LEU A 151 -4.30 13.47 5.40
N GLY A 152 -4.88 12.48 4.70
CA GLY A 152 -6.30 12.16 4.80
C GLY A 152 -7.26 13.19 4.21
N LYS A 153 -6.74 14.24 3.56
CA LYS A 153 -7.50 15.35 2.96
C LYS A 153 -7.68 15.25 1.45
N ASP A 154 -7.58 14.05 0.86
CA ASP A 154 -8.32 13.87 -0.39
C ASP A 154 -9.80 13.80 -0.01
N ASN A 155 -10.42 14.98 0.16
CA ASN A 155 -11.85 15.12 0.38
C ASN A 155 -12.65 14.65 -0.84
N SER A 156 -11.98 14.37 -1.97
CA SER A 156 -12.66 13.72 -3.07
C SER A 156 -12.99 12.30 -2.65
N SER A 157 -14.29 11.99 -2.67
CA SER A 157 -14.74 10.61 -2.50
C SER A 157 -14.01 9.75 -3.51
N TYR A 158 -13.64 8.52 -3.13
CA TYR A 158 -13.11 7.51 -4.06
C TYR A 158 -13.85 7.50 -5.42
N ILE A 159 -15.18 7.69 -5.37
CA ILE A 159 -16.06 7.77 -6.54
C ILE A 159 -15.68 8.91 -7.48
N THR A 160 -15.32 10.08 -6.94
CA THR A 160 -14.91 11.25 -7.72
C THR A 160 -13.58 10.99 -8.42
N THR A 161 -12.59 10.44 -7.72
CA THR A 161 -11.29 10.07 -8.31
C THR A 161 -11.44 8.99 -9.37
N PHE A 162 -12.26 7.97 -9.09
CA PHE A 162 -12.54 6.90 -10.05
C PHE A 162 -13.20 7.45 -11.32
N ASN A 163 -14.25 8.27 -11.20
CA ASN A 163 -14.92 8.86 -12.35
C ASN A 163 -13.99 9.80 -13.14
N SER A 164 -13.16 10.58 -12.45
CA SER A 164 -12.16 11.44 -13.09
C SER A 164 -11.14 10.62 -13.89
N GLU A 165 -10.72 9.45 -13.38
CA GLU A 165 -9.82 8.55 -14.12
C GLU A 165 -10.49 7.89 -15.33
N VAL A 166 -11.78 7.53 -15.21
CA VAL A 166 -12.57 6.99 -16.34
C VAL A 166 -12.71 8.04 -17.44
N GLU A 167 -12.96 9.31 -17.07
CA GLU A 167 -13.02 10.44 -18.00
C GLU A 167 -11.65 10.76 -18.61
N ARG A 168 -10.58 10.80 -17.79
CA ARG A 168 -9.20 11.01 -18.24
C ARG A 168 -8.76 9.96 -19.27
N LEU A 169 -9.22 8.71 -19.09
CA LEU A 169 -8.98 7.60 -20.01
C LEU A 169 -9.99 7.53 -21.17
N LYS A 170 -10.93 8.47 -21.26
CA LYS A 170 -11.92 8.62 -22.33
C LYS A 170 -12.78 7.38 -22.60
N PHE A 171 -13.15 6.59 -21.58
CA PHE A 171 -14.03 5.43 -21.80
C PHE A 171 -15.43 5.84 -22.28
N ASN A 172 -15.94 5.19 -23.32
CA ASN A 172 -17.31 5.40 -23.78
C ASN A 172 -18.33 4.71 -22.86
N LEU A 173 -18.88 5.47 -21.91
CA LEU A 173 -19.94 5.00 -21.02
C LEU A 173 -21.35 4.96 -21.66
N HIS A 174 -21.48 5.39 -22.92
CA HIS A 174 -22.75 5.38 -23.67
C HIS A 174 -22.97 4.07 -24.42
N GLY A 175 -22.78 2.94 -23.73
CA GLY A 175 -23.16 1.62 -24.23
C GLY A 175 -22.02 0.67 -24.59
N THR A 176 -20.75 1.08 -24.48
CA THR A 176 -19.61 0.15 -24.62
C THR A 176 -19.10 -0.31 -23.26
N TRP A 177 -18.92 0.62 -22.34
CA TRP A 177 -18.45 0.37 -20.98
C TRP A 177 -19.49 0.80 -19.96
N ARG A 178 -19.45 0.21 -18.77
CA ARG A 178 -20.24 0.64 -17.61
C ARG A 178 -19.43 0.53 -16.33
N VAL A 179 -19.75 1.39 -15.37
CA VAL A 179 -19.23 1.28 -14.00
C VAL A 179 -20.20 0.44 -13.18
N SER A 180 -19.79 -0.77 -12.83
CA SER A 180 -20.53 -1.64 -11.92
C SER A 180 -20.35 -1.19 -10.46
N GLN A 181 -21.45 -1.18 -9.71
CA GLN A 181 -21.47 -0.96 -8.25
C GLN A 181 -21.62 -2.27 -7.47
N ILE A 182 -21.46 -3.44 -8.13
CA ILE A 182 -21.67 -4.74 -7.50
C ILE A 182 -20.77 -4.96 -6.27
N ASN A 183 -19.60 -4.33 -6.27
CA ASN A 183 -18.63 -4.46 -5.18
C ASN A 183 -18.64 -3.27 -4.20
N LYS A 184 -19.66 -2.39 -4.23
CA LYS A 184 -19.70 -1.16 -3.41
C LYS A 184 -19.46 -1.40 -1.91
N ASP A 185 -19.93 -2.54 -1.40
CA ASP A 185 -19.83 -2.96 0.00
C ASP A 185 -18.75 -4.04 0.20
N TYR A 186 -17.86 -4.24 -0.78
CA TYR A 186 -16.77 -5.22 -0.77
C TYR A 186 -17.20 -6.70 -0.63
N ARG A 187 -18.50 -6.99 -0.81
CA ARG A 187 -19.08 -8.34 -0.62
C ARG A 187 -18.71 -9.32 -1.73
N MET A 188 -18.63 -8.87 -2.98
CA MET A 188 -18.28 -9.73 -4.10
C MET A 188 -16.79 -10.11 -4.04
N CYS A 189 -15.91 -9.13 -3.90
CA CYS A 189 -14.47 -9.32 -3.73
C CYS A 189 -13.90 -8.31 -2.72
N PRO A 190 -13.56 -8.76 -1.49
CA PRO A 190 -13.07 -7.88 -0.42
C PRO A 190 -11.77 -7.13 -0.72
N SER A 191 -11.03 -7.57 -1.73
CA SER A 191 -9.73 -7.00 -2.11
C SER A 191 -9.75 -6.18 -3.40
N TYR A 192 -10.93 -6.01 -4.00
CA TYR A 192 -11.15 -5.13 -5.15
C TYR A 192 -11.76 -3.80 -4.71
N PRO A 193 -11.61 -2.75 -5.53
CA PRO A 193 -12.27 -1.48 -5.27
C PRO A 193 -13.81 -1.60 -5.29
N PRO A 194 -14.52 -0.60 -4.73
CA PRO A 194 -15.97 -0.60 -4.68
C PRO A 194 -16.63 -0.40 -6.06
N GLN A 195 -15.93 0.22 -7.01
CA GLN A 195 -16.39 0.43 -8.39
C GLN A 195 -15.51 -0.35 -9.38
N LEU A 196 -16.13 -1.00 -10.36
CA LEU A 196 -15.45 -1.80 -11.37
C LEU A 196 -15.88 -1.37 -12.78
N LEU A 197 -14.93 -1.09 -13.66
CA LEU A 197 -15.20 -0.79 -15.06
C LEU A 197 -15.23 -2.10 -15.87
N VAL A 198 -16.36 -2.35 -16.52
CA VAL A 198 -16.66 -3.60 -17.24
C VAL A 198 -17.42 -3.30 -18.55
N PRO A 199 -17.49 -4.24 -19.51
CA PRO A 199 -18.31 -4.05 -20.71
C PRO A 199 -19.80 -3.85 -20.36
N ALA A 200 -20.46 -2.93 -21.06
CA ALA A 200 -21.85 -2.56 -20.78
C ALA A 200 -22.84 -3.73 -20.93
N CYS A 201 -22.56 -4.68 -21.82
CA CYS A 201 -23.39 -5.86 -22.07
C CYS A 201 -23.31 -6.95 -21.00
N ILE A 202 -22.34 -6.88 -20.09
CA ILE A 202 -22.18 -7.87 -19.02
C ILE A 202 -23.01 -7.42 -17.81
N SER A 203 -23.90 -8.27 -17.30
CA SER A 203 -24.71 -7.95 -16.11
C SER A 203 -23.93 -8.19 -14.81
N ASP A 204 -24.40 -7.61 -13.71
CA ASP A 204 -23.81 -7.87 -12.39
C ASP A 204 -24.01 -9.34 -11.97
N GLU A 205 -25.12 -9.98 -12.33
CA GLU A 205 -25.33 -11.41 -12.12
C GLU A 205 -24.25 -12.26 -12.80
N THR A 206 -23.90 -11.96 -14.05
CA THR A 206 -22.79 -12.63 -14.75
C THR A 206 -21.49 -12.45 -13.98
N LEU A 207 -21.20 -11.24 -13.47
CA LEU A 207 -20.00 -10.98 -12.68
C LEU A 207 -19.93 -11.83 -11.40
N GLU A 208 -21.07 -12.11 -10.74
CA GLU A 208 -21.10 -12.99 -9.57
C GLU A 208 -20.72 -14.44 -9.92
N PHE A 209 -21.14 -14.95 -11.08
CA PHE A 209 -20.74 -16.28 -11.55
C PHE A 209 -19.25 -16.32 -11.90
N VAL A 210 -18.74 -15.31 -12.60
CA VAL A 210 -17.29 -15.18 -12.87
C VAL A 210 -16.49 -15.13 -11.57
N ALA A 211 -16.96 -14.37 -10.58
CA ALA A 211 -16.32 -14.25 -9.28
C ALA A 211 -16.16 -15.61 -8.58
N LYS A 212 -17.13 -16.52 -8.72
CA LYS A 212 -17.04 -17.88 -8.15
C LYS A 212 -15.97 -18.74 -8.83
N PHE A 213 -15.61 -18.45 -10.08
CA PHE A 213 -14.61 -19.20 -10.84
C PHE A 213 -13.20 -18.61 -10.75
N ARG A 214 -13.04 -17.39 -10.24
CA ARG A 214 -11.74 -16.70 -10.13
C ARG A 214 -11.23 -16.75 -8.71
N SER A 215 -9.95 -17.07 -8.53
CA SER A 215 -9.35 -17.17 -7.20
C SER A 215 -9.50 -15.87 -6.41
N SER A 216 -9.88 -15.95 -5.14
CA SER A 216 -10.20 -14.78 -4.31
C SER A 216 -11.25 -13.83 -4.92
N ARG A 217 -12.06 -14.32 -5.87
CA ARG A 217 -13.13 -13.60 -6.56
C ARG A 217 -12.68 -12.38 -7.37
N ARG A 218 -11.41 -12.33 -7.76
CA ARG A 218 -10.83 -11.21 -8.53
C ARG A 218 -11.08 -11.39 -10.02
N ILE A 219 -12.26 -10.98 -10.46
CA ILE A 219 -12.68 -11.02 -11.87
C ILE A 219 -11.79 -10.15 -12.78
N PRO A 220 -11.76 -10.41 -14.10
CA PRO A 220 -11.23 -9.46 -15.09
C PRO A 220 -11.91 -8.09 -14.98
N ALA A 221 -11.18 -7.10 -14.48
CA ALA A 221 -11.63 -5.71 -14.38
C ALA A 221 -10.66 -4.79 -15.10
N VAL A 222 -11.18 -3.81 -15.83
CA VAL A 222 -10.37 -2.86 -16.60
C VAL A 222 -9.66 -1.88 -15.67
N ILE A 223 -8.38 -1.65 -15.93
CA ILE A 223 -7.55 -0.69 -15.17
C ILE A 223 -6.94 0.41 -16.02
N TRP A 224 -6.88 0.22 -17.34
CA TRP A 224 -6.27 1.18 -18.25
C TRP A 224 -6.73 0.94 -19.68
N ARG A 225 -6.72 2.00 -20.51
CA ARG A 225 -6.83 1.89 -21.96
C ARG A 225 -5.88 2.82 -22.70
N HIS A 226 -5.52 2.43 -23.91
CA HIS A 226 -4.84 3.30 -24.86
C HIS A 226 -5.88 4.14 -25.60
N VAL A 227 -5.84 5.45 -25.39
CA VAL A 227 -6.88 6.39 -25.82
C VAL A 227 -7.03 6.53 -27.34
N ASN A 228 -6.02 6.15 -28.13
CA ASN A 228 -6.04 6.32 -29.60
C ASN A 228 -6.43 5.05 -30.38
N ASN A 229 -6.30 3.86 -29.78
CA ASN A 229 -6.56 2.60 -30.50
C ASN A 229 -7.55 1.67 -29.76
N GLY A 230 -7.99 2.06 -28.56
CA GLY A 230 -9.00 1.32 -27.81
C GLY A 230 -8.51 0.06 -27.11
N ALA A 231 -7.22 -0.29 -27.20
CA ALA A 231 -6.67 -1.43 -26.48
C ALA A 231 -6.78 -1.23 -24.97
N VAL A 232 -7.19 -2.28 -24.25
CA VAL A 232 -7.42 -2.25 -22.80
C VAL A 232 -6.48 -3.20 -22.08
N ILE A 233 -6.05 -2.78 -20.88
CA ILE A 233 -5.44 -3.66 -19.88
C ILE A 233 -6.49 -3.96 -18.82
N ALA A 234 -6.82 -5.24 -18.68
CA ALA A 234 -7.63 -5.77 -17.59
C ALA A 234 -6.75 -6.62 -16.66
N ARG A 235 -7.07 -6.65 -15.37
CA ARG A 235 -6.40 -7.49 -14.37
C ARG A 235 -7.40 -8.43 -13.69
N SER A 236 -6.91 -9.59 -13.28
CA SER A 236 -7.68 -10.63 -12.61
C SER A 236 -6.75 -11.56 -11.82
N SER A 237 -7.32 -12.44 -10.99
CA SER A 237 -6.62 -13.63 -10.52
C SER A 237 -6.70 -14.78 -11.53
N GLN A 238 -6.00 -15.87 -11.24
CA GLN A 238 -6.08 -17.11 -12.01
C GLN A 238 -7.50 -17.71 -11.97
N PRO A 239 -7.94 -18.36 -13.06
CA PRO A 239 -9.17 -19.17 -13.06
C PRO A 239 -9.00 -20.47 -12.28
N GLU A 240 -10.05 -20.91 -11.60
CA GLU A 240 -10.09 -22.14 -10.80
C GLU A 240 -10.43 -23.37 -11.67
N VAL A 241 -9.64 -23.59 -12.72
CA VAL A 241 -9.81 -24.71 -13.67
C VAL A 241 -9.61 -26.08 -13.00
N GLY A 242 -8.76 -26.14 -11.98
CA GLY A 242 -8.37 -27.38 -11.31
C GLY A 242 -7.77 -28.43 -12.24
N TRP A 243 -7.53 -29.63 -11.70
CA TRP A 243 -6.96 -30.75 -12.46
C TRP A 243 -7.90 -31.32 -13.54
N LEU A 244 -9.20 -31.12 -13.37
CA LEU A 244 -10.23 -31.65 -14.27
C LEU A 244 -10.53 -30.71 -15.46
N GLY A 245 -9.86 -29.56 -15.55
CA GLY A 245 -10.03 -28.61 -16.66
C GLY A 245 -11.41 -27.97 -16.69
N TRP A 246 -11.96 -27.62 -15.53
CA TRP A 246 -13.23 -26.90 -15.41
C TRP A 246 -13.19 -25.58 -16.18
N ARG A 247 -14.35 -25.22 -16.73
CA ARG A 247 -14.55 -24.00 -17.52
C ARG A 247 -15.77 -23.26 -16.98
N SER A 248 -15.77 -21.94 -17.10
CA SER A 248 -16.95 -21.12 -16.82
C SER A 248 -17.36 -20.40 -18.10
N SER A 249 -18.60 -20.64 -18.53
CA SER A 249 -19.13 -19.99 -19.72
C SER A 249 -19.23 -18.47 -19.52
N GLU A 250 -19.52 -18.04 -18.29
CA GLU A 250 -19.64 -16.65 -17.89
C GLU A 250 -18.27 -15.94 -17.91
N ASP A 251 -17.20 -16.63 -17.48
CA ASP A 251 -15.83 -16.10 -17.55
C ASP A 251 -15.39 -15.92 -19.01
N GLU A 252 -15.67 -16.91 -19.85
CA GLU A 252 -15.38 -16.85 -21.29
C GLU A 252 -16.18 -15.75 -21.99
N VAL A 253 -17.45 -15.58 -21.62
CA VAL A 253 -18.31 -14.49 -22.13
C VAL A 253 -17.77 -13.13 -21.70
N LEU A 254 -17.34 -12.95 -20.45
CA LEU A 254 -16.73 -11.70 -19.99
C LEU A 254 -15.44 -11.39 -20.76
N LEU A 255 -14.55 -12.37 -20.93
CA LEU A 255 -13.31 -12.20 -21.67
C LEU A 255 -13.56 -11.81 -23.14
N LYS A 256 -14.54 -12.45 -23.77
CA LYS A 256 -14.97 -12.09 -25.13
C LYS A 256 -15.55 -10.68 -25.18
N ALA A 257 -16.44 -10.33 -24.25
CA ALA A 257 -17.04 -9.00 -24.19
C ALA A 257 -16.01 -7.88 -23.97
N LEU A 258 -14.92 -8.14 -23.24
CA LEU A 258 -13.80 -7.21 -23.10
C LEU A 258 -13.11 -6.96 -24.45
N ALA A 259 -12.81 -8.01 -25.22
CA ALA A 259 -12.20 -7.89 -26.54
C ALA A 259 -13.12 -7.18 -27.54
N ASP A 260 -14.41 -7.50 -27.52
CA ASP A 260 -15.44 -6.87 -28.35
C ASP A 260 -15.57 -5.39 -27.99
N ALA A 261 -15.61 -5.03 -26.70
CA ALA A 261 -15.68 -3.65 -26.24
C ALA A 261 -14.48 -2.80 -26.70
N CYS A 262 -13.26 -3.36 -26.71
CA CYS A 262 -12.08 -2.69 -27.27
C CYS A 262 -12.25 -2.40 -28.77
N SER A 263 -12.87 -3.33 -29.49
CA SER A 263 -13.09 -3.22 -30.94
C SER A 263 -14.19 -2.20 -31.29
N TYR A 264 -15.16 -2.00 -30.41
CA TYR A 264 -16.23 -1.01 -30.58
C TYR A 264 -15.80 0.40 -30.16
N ASP A 265 -14.99 0.54 -29.11
CA ASP A 265 -14.47 1.81 -28.61
C ASP A 265 -12.99 1.96 -28.97
N LYS A 266 -12.71 2.23 -30.26
CA LYS A 266 -11.35 2.31 -30.82
C LYS A 266 -10.57 3.56 -30.45
N GLY A 267 -11.16 4.50 -29.71
CA GLY A 267 -10.52 5.78 -29.38
C GLY A 267 -10.45 6.75 -30.57
N GLU A 268 -10.05 7.99 -30.31
CA GLU A 268 -9.87 9.01 -31.34
C GLU A 268 -8.44 8.89 -31.90
N SER A 269 -8.28 8.38 -33.14
CA SER A 269 -6.95 8.32 -33.77
C SER A 269 -6.43 9.74 -34.03
N THR A 270 -5.49 10.22 -33.22
CA THR A 270 -4.79 11.48 -33.46
C THR A 270 -3.55 11.32 -34.34
N ILE A 271 -3.26 10.09 -34.79
CA ILE A 271 -2.17 9.84 -35.74
C ILE A 271 -2.77 9.97 -37.13
N VAL A 272 -2.52 11.11 -37.78
CA VAL A 272 -2.50 11.17 -39.24
C VAL A 272 -1.43 10.18 -39.66
N ASP A 273 -1.81 9.03 -40.20
CA ASP A 273 -0.90 8.09 -40.86
C ASP A 273 -0.19 8.83 -41.99
N SER A 274 0.96 9.44 -41.69
CA SER A 274 1.96 9.70 -42.72
C SER A 274 2.71 8.39 -42.88
N PRO A 275 2.61 7.70 -44.02
CA PRO A 275 3.32 6.45 -44.21
C PRO A 275 4.81 6.74 -44.17
N ILE A 276 5.47 6.38 -43.08
CA ILE A 276 6.93 6.35 -43.01
C ILE A 276 7.36 5.19 -43.92
N THR A 277 7.69 5.55 -45.15
CA THR A 277 8.28 4.62 -46.12
C THR A 277 9.73 4.43 -45.68
N TYR A 278 10.04 3.30 -45.05
CA TYR A 278 11.43 2.91 -44.85
C TYR A 278 12.01 2.56 -46.23
N SER A 279 12.92 3.39 -46.72
CA SER A 279 13.74 3.05 -47.88
C SER A 279 14.72 1.97 -47.45
N ASP A 280 14.47 0.74 -47.89
CA ASP A 280 15.40 -0.38 -47.78
C ASP A 280 16.59 -0.12 -48.71
N THR A 281 17.65 0.48 -48.17
CA THR A 281 18.97 0.47 -48.82
C THR A 281 19.69 -0.77 -48.33
N GLY A 282 19.48 -1.88 -49.04
CA GLY A 282 20.24 -3.11 -48.85
C GLY A 282 21.71 -2.90 -49.19
N ASP A 283 22.56 -2.96 -48.18
CA ASP A 283 23.99 -3.25 -48.34
C ASP A 283 24.19 -4.75 -48.10
N ASP A 284 24.08 -5.54 -49.17
CA ASP A 284 24.50 -6.92 -49.23
C ASP A 284 26.02 -6.98 -49.43
N ALA A 285 26.77 -7.23 -48.35
CA ALA A 285 28.18 -7.62 -48.42
C ALA A 285 28.53 -8.67 -47.34
N SER A 286 28.42 -9.93 -47.75
CA SER A 286 29.20 -11.12 -47.36
C SER A 286 29.66 -11.31 -45.90
N SER A 287 29.29 -12.44 -45.30
CA SER A 287 30.20 -13.61 -45.24
C SER A 287 29.55 -14.78 -44.50
N ALA A 288 29.68 -15.96 -45.09
CA ALA A 288 29.13 -17.21 -44.61
C ALA A 288 30.02 -17.81 -43.49
N ALA A 289 29.41 -18.23 -42.39
CA ALA A 289 30.04 -19.15 -41.45
C ALA A 289 29.03 -20.23 -41.03
N LYS A 290 29.28 -21.45 -41.50
CA LYS A 290 28.64 -22.70 -41.08
C LYS A 290 28.81 -22.91 -39.57
N VAL A 291 27.72 -23.14 -38.85
CA VAL A 291 27.75 -23.74 -37.51
C VAL A 291 27.47 -25.23 -37.65
N ARG A 292 28.42 -26.06 -37.21
CA ARG A 292 28.27 -27.50 -37.02
C ARG A 292 27.62 -27.74 -35.66
N GLU A 293 26.67 -28.67 -35.64
CA GLU A 293 26.07 -29.24 -34.43
C GLU A 293 27.12 -29.98 -33.59
N PHE A 294 26.99 -29.82 -32.27
CA PHE A 294 27.29 -30.84 -31.26
C PHE A 294 26.08 -30.88 -30.31
#